data_AF-A0A359H1K2-F1
#
_entry.id   AF-A0A359H1K2-F1
#
_cell.length_a   1.000
_cell.length_b   1.000
_cell.length_c   1.000
_cell.angle_alpha   90.00
_cell.angle_beta   90.00
_cell.angle_gamma   90.00
#
_symmetry.space_group_name_H-M   'P 1'
#
loop_
_entity.id
_entity.type
_entity.pdbx_description
1 polymer ?
#
loop_
_entity_poly.entity_id
_entity_poly.type
_entity_poly.pdbx_seq_one_letter_code
_entity_poly.pdbx_strand_id
1 'polypeptide(L)'
;MKTLLTAFVSFLFLFAINANAQDVAKKVNTIVLYTSYSTAEEALYNIAHLLMTNNISSEKMDKELTSIVTNPIKYKNIDLKLTFKIAKKNERIVIVCSGNFRDGAYYKDAIFELDQTWRPITNRGIKIENSYKAWEGLLEVVKRIPYNQIGYETR
;
A
#
# COMPACT_ATOMS: atom_id res chain seq x y z
N MET A 1 -54.15 -24.22 -17.31
CA MET A 1 -53.32 -25.20 -16.58
C MET A 1 -52.20 -25.70 -17.49
N LYS A 2 -51.04 -25.05 -17.43
CA LYS A 2 -49.70 -25.58 -17.74
C LYS A 2 -48.69 -24.56 -17.24
N THR A 3 -47.70 -25.08 -16.55
CA THR A 3 -46.84 -24.48 -15.51
C THR A 3 -45.70 -23.61 -16.03
N LEU A 4 -45.33 -22.65 -15.19
CA LEU A 4 -44.07 -21.90 -15.11
C LEU A 4 -42.83 -22.70 -15.54
N LEU A 5 -41.90 -22.03 -16.23
CA LEU A 5 -40.50 -21.98 -15.77
C LEU A 5 -39.80 -20.73 -16.32
N THR A 6 -39.85 -19.66 -15.54
CA THR A 6 -39.05 -18.45 -15.74
C THR A 6 -37.60 -18.79 -15.39
N ALA A 7 -36.71 -18.76 -16.37
CA ALA A 7 -35.28 -18.99 -16.15
C ALA A 7 -34.65 -17.78 -15.45
N PHE A 8 -34.62 -17.84 -14.11
CA PHE A 8 -33.75 -17.01 -13.28
C PHE A 8 -32.33 -17.59 -13.39
N VAL A 9 -31.51 -17.08 -14.31
CA VAL A 9 -30.08 -17.35 -14.28
C VAL A 9 -29.46 -16.40 -13.26
N SER A 10 -29.51 -16.82 -12.00
CA SER A 10 -28.67 -16.32 -10.92
C SER A 10 -27.21 -16.66 -11.27
N PHE A 11 -26.49 -15.75 -11.91
CA PHE A 11 -25.05 -15.90 -12.07
C PHE A 11 -24.38 -15.50 -10.76
N LEU A 12 -23.96 -16.51 -10.00
CA LEU A 12 -23.23 -16.37 -8.75
C LEU A 12 -22.02 -15.45 -8.92
N PHE A 13 -21.98 -14.37 -8.13
CA PHE A 13 -20.75 -13.70 -7.76
C PHE A 13 -19.98 -14.62 -6.81
N LEU A 14 -18.97 -15.31 -7.32
CA LEU A 14 -17.93 -15.97 -6.52
C LEU A 14 -16.57 -15.77 -7.19
N PHE A 15 -15.95 -14.64 -6.91
CA PHE A 15 -14.49 -14.57 -6.87
C PHE A 15 -14.08 -14.27 -5.43
N ALA A 16 -14.09 -15.31 -4.60
CA ALA A 16 -13.17 -15.37 -3.48
C ALA A 16 -11.78 -15.60 -4.10
N ILE A 17 -11.07 -14.51 -4.41
CA ILE A 17 -9.65 -14.63 -4.75
C ILE A 17 -8.94 -14.88 -3.43
N ASN A 18 -8.64 -16.15 -3.19
CA ASN A 18 -7.57 -16.55 -2.29
C ASN A 18 -6.32 -15.74 -2.66
N ALA A 19 -6.01 -14.72 -1.86
CA ALA A 19 -4.82 -13.91 -2.01
C ALA A 19 -3.59 -14.70 -1.54
N ASN A 20 -3.27 -15.79 -2.24
CA ASN A 20 -2.03 -16.51 -2.07
C ASN A 20 -1.26 -16.44 -3.40
N ALA A 21 -0.25 -15.56 -3.42
CA ALA A 21 0.78 -15.45 -4.44
C ALA A 21 0.31 -15.15 -5.88
N GLN A 22 -0.53 -14.14 -6.08
CA GLN A 22 -0.58 -13.50 -7.40
C GLN A 22 0.77 -12.78 -7.60
N ASP A 23 1.58 -13.26 -8.56
CA ASP A 23 2.84 -12.62 -8.91
C ASP A 23 2.57 -11.16 -9.32
N VAL A 24 2.89 -10.22 -8.44
CA VAL A 24 2.72 -8.80 -8.69
C VAL A 24 3.61 -8.43 -9.89
N ALA A 25 3.03 -7.74 -10.88
CA ALA A 25 3.76 -7.33 -12.06
C ALA A 25 5.00 -6.49 -11.70
N LYS A 26 6.05 -6.61 -12.52
CA LYS A 26 7.25 -5.78 -12.40
C LYS A 26 6.90 -4.31 -12.68
N LYS A 27 7.66 -3.37 -12.11
CA LYS A 27 7.51 -1.91 -12.22
C LYS A 27 6.28 -1.32 -11.53
N VAL A 28 5.51 -2.12 -10.79
CA VAL A 28 4.47 -1.60 -9.89
C VAL A 28 5.15 -0.77 -8.80
N ASN A 29 4.69 0.46 -8.58
CA ASN A 29 5.19 1.36 -7.53
C ASN A 29 4.08 1.83 -6.57
N THR A 30 2.85 1.39 -6.82
CA THR A 30 1.66 1.82 -6.09
C THR A 30 0.80 0.61 -5.76
N ILE A 31 0.32 0.55 -4.52
CA ILE A 31 -0.72 -0.40 -4.09
C ILE A 31 -2.01 0.40 -3.86
N VAL A 32 -3.11 -0.06 -4.43
CA VAL A 32 -4.42 0.55 -4.27
C VAL A 32 -5.30 -0.37 -3.45
N LEU A 33 -5.74 0.09 -2.29
CA LEU A 33 -6.68 -0.63 -1.43
C LEU A 33 -8.09 -0.08 -1.66
N TYR A 34 -9.03 -0.95 -1.97
CA TYR A 34 -10.46 -0.64 -1.99
C TYR A 34 -11.04 -1.06 -0.63
N THR A 35 -11.64 -0.13 0.09
CA THR A 35 -12.03 -0.32 1.50
C THR A 35 -13.55 -0.30 1.69
N SER A 36 -13.97 -0.66 2.91
CA SER A 36 -15.35 -0.51 3.39
C SER A 36 -15.58 0.80 4.15
N TYR A 37 -14.58 1.68 4.22
CA TYR A 37 -14.74 2.95 4.94
C TYR A 37 -15.85 3.78 4.29
N SER A 38 -16.65 4.44 5.12
CA SER A 38 -17.78 5.24 4.68
C SER A 38 -17.31 6.60 4.15
N THR A 39 -16.25 7.16 4.74
CA THR A 39 -15.71 8.47 4.37
C THR A 39 -14.17 8.45 4.27
N ALA A 40 -13.63 9.43 3.53
CA ALA A 40 -12.18 9.62 3.46
C ALA A 40 -11.58 10.03 4.81
N GLU A 41 -12.33 10.80 5.60
CA GLU A 41 -11.92 11.22 6.94
C GLU A 41 -11.86 10.04 7.92
N GLU A 42 -12.86 9.15 7.89
CA GLU A 42 -12.85 7.91 8.67
C GLU A 42 -11.62 7.05 8.32
N ALA A 43 -11.33 6.89 7.02
CA ALA A 43 -10.15 6.17 6.58
C ALA A 43 -8.86 6.85 7.06
N LEU A 44 -8.78 8.18 7.03
CA LEU A 44 -7.61 8.96 7.46
C LEU A 44 -7.32 8.72 8.95
N TYR A 45 -8.33 8.84 9.81
CA TYR A 45 -8.17 8.61 11.24
C TYR A 45 -7.79 7.17 11.55
N ASN A 46 -8.41 6.19 10.88
CA ASN A 46 -8.07 4.78 11.10
C ASN A 46 -6.64 4.44 10.67
N ILE A 47 -6.17 4.95 9.52
CA ILE A 47 -4.77 4.76 9.09
C ILE A 47 -3.83 5.44 10.10
N ALA A 48 -4.11 6.65 10.53
CA ALA A 48 -3.28 7.36 11.49
C ALA A 48 -3.18 6.61 12.83
N HIS A 49 -4.31 6.13 13.33
CA HIS A 49 -4.38 5.31 14.54
C HIS A 49 -3.59 4.01 14.37
N LEU A 50 -3.72 3.33 13.23
CA LEU A 50 -2.95 2.14 12.91
C LEU A 50 -1.45 2.42 12.91
N LEU A 51 -0.99 3.48 12.25
CA LEU A 51 0.43 3.85 12.23
C LEU A 51 0.95 4.09 13.65
N MET A 52 0.22 4.86 14.45
CA MET A 52 0.59 5.16 15.84
C MET A 52 0.68 3.89 16.71
N THR A 53 -0.31 3.00 16.63
CA THR A 53 -0.33 1.72 17.37
C THR A 53 0.81 0.78 16.97
N ASN A 54 1.37 0.98 15.77
CA ASN A 54 2.54 0.24 15.28
C ASN A 54 3.87 1.00 15.47
N ASN A 55 3.89 2.05 16.30
CA ASN A 55 5.05 2.92 16.55
C ASN A 55 5.62 3.57 15.29
N ILE A 56 4.78 3.81 14.28
CA ILE A 56 5.14 4.54 13.06
C ILE A 56 4.60 5.98 13.21
N SER A 57 5.52 6.93 13.36
CA SER A 57 5.15 8.35 13.44
C SER A 57 4.89 8.95 12.06
N SER A 58 4.01 9.96 12.01
CA SER A 58 3.77 10.75 10.80
C SER A 58 4.68 11.97 10.76
N GLU A 59 5.23 12.26 9.58
CA GLU A 59 5.96 13.51 9.29
C GLU A 59 4.96 14.61 8.93
N LYS A 60 3.98 14.27 8.09
CA LYS A 60 2.92 15.17 7.66
C LYS A 60 1.59 14.42 7.62
N MET A 61 0.55 15.05 8.16
CA MET A 61 -0.84 14.69 7.89
C MET A 61 -1.53 15.91 7.28
N ASP A 62 -2.10 15.72 6.10
CA ASP A 62 -2.82 16.76 5.38
C ASP A 62 -4.30 16.35 5.32
N LYS A 63 -5.14 17.03 6.11
CA LYS A 63 -6.57 16.72 6.18
C LYS A 63 -7.30 17.14 4.91
N GLU A 64 -6.88 18.23 4.27
CA GLU A 64 -7.49 18.74 3.04
C GLU A 64 -7.19 17.82 1.86
N LEU A 65 -5.93 17.38 1.75
CA LEU A 65 -5.51 16.42 0.72
C LEU A 65 -5.78 14.97 1.11
N THR A 66 -6.36 14.73 2.29
CA THR A 66 -6.61 13.40 2.87
C THR A 66 -5.42 12.46 2.73
N SER A 67 -4.25 12.90 3.20
CA SER A 67 -2.99 12.19 3.04
C SER A 67 -2.12 12.15 4.28
N ILE A 68 -1.32 11.09 4.41
CA ILE A 68 -0.34 10.89 5.48
C ILE A 68 0.99 10.52 4.86
N VAL A 69 2.06 11.20 5.26
CA VAL A 69 3.45 10.83 4.99
C VAL A 69 4.10 10.44 6.31
N THR A 70 4.72 9.27 6.35
CA THR A 70 5.39 8.77 7.56
C THR A 70 6.75 9.46 7.75
N ASN A 71 7.23 9.52 8.99
CA ASN A 71 8.67 9.65 9.20
C ASN A 71 9.41 8.42 8.65
N PRO A 72 10.75 8.48 8.50
CA PRO A 72 11.53 7.30 8.14
C PRO A 72 11.28 6.12 9.10
N ILE A 73 10.91 4.98 8.54
CA ILE A 73 10.67 3.71 9.24
C ILE A 73 11.84 2.79 8.93
N LYS A 74 12.51 2.28 9.97
CA LYS A 74 13.56 1.27 9.77
C LYS A 74 12.92 -0.06 9.38
N TYR A 75 13.33 -0.64 8.25
CA TYR A 75 12.94 -1.99 7.85
C TYR A 75 14.16 -2.75 7.34
N LYS A 76 14.57 -3.81 8.04
CA LYS A 76 15.84 -4.51 7.77
C LYS A 76 17.00 -3.50 7.76
N ASN A 77 17.77 -3.44 6.67
CA ASN A 77 18.92 -2.54 6.48
C ASN A 77 18.58 -1.27 5.66
N ILE A 78 17.31 -0.92 5.52
CA ILE A 78 16.86 0.27 4.77
C ILE A 78 15.94 1.14 5.62
N ASP A 79 15.83 2.40 5.23
CA ASP A 79 14.79 3.30 5.74
C ASP A 79 13.69 3.44 4.69
N LEU A 80 12.43 3.43 5.14
CA LEU A 80 11.24 3.61 4.31
C LEU A 80 10.53 4.91 4.68
N LYS A 81 10.04 5.63 3.68
CA LYS A 81 9.12 6.76 3.87
C LYS A 81 7.87 6.47 3.06
N LEU A 82 6.75 6.23 3.75
CA LEU A 82 5.51 5.79 3.12
C LEU A 82 4.56 6.98 2.96
N THR A 83 3.74 6.93 1.91
CA THR A 83 2.71 7.92 1.62
C THR A 83 1.39 7.20 1.38
N PHE A 84 0.37 7.61 2.13
CA PHE A 84 -1.00 7.15 2.01
C PHE A 84 -1.84 8.33 1.52
N LYS A 85 -2.47 8.19 0.35
CA LYS A 85 -3.43 9.17 -0.17
C LYS A 85 -4.80 8.52 -0.25
N ILE A 86 -5.81 9.19 0.28
CA ILE A 86 -7.17 8.67 0.34
C ILE A 86 -7.98 9.40 -0.72
N ALA A 87 -8.86 8.70 -1.40
CA ALA A 87 -9.74 9.30 -2.39
C ALA A 87 -11.05 8.52 -2.47
N LYS A 88 -12.07 9.13 -3.08
CA LYS A 88 -13.31 8.46 -3.45
C LYS A 88 -13.25 8.09 -4.94
N LYS A 89 -13.48 6.82 -5.28
CA LYS A 89 -13.52 6.31 -6.67
C LYS A 89 -14.74 5.40 -6.82
N ASN A 90 -15.63 5.72 -7.76
CA ASN A 90 -16.87 4.95 -8.03
C ASN A 90 -17.66 4.65 -6.74
N GLU A 91 -17.93 5.68 -5.94
CA GLU A 91 -18.63 5.57 -4.65
C GLU A 91 -17.92 4.72 -3.57
N ARG A 92 -16.65 4.36 -3.75
CA ARG A 92 -15.85 3.63 -2.75
C ARG A 92 -14.66 4.45 -2.28
N ILE A 93 -14.31 4.32 -1.01
CA ILE A 93 -13.06 4.88 -0.48
C ILE A 93 -11.91 3.98 -0.95
N VAL A 94 -10.89 4.62 -1.52
CA VAL A 94 -9.66 3.99 -1.95
C VAL A 94 -8.47 4.61 -1.23
N ILE A 95 -7.50 3.78 -0.88
CA ILE A 95 -6.23 4.22 -0.29
C ILE A 95 -5.13 3.87 -1.28
N VAL A 96 -4.43 4.89 -1.75
CA VAL A 96 -3.27 4.78 -2.63
C VAL A 96 -2.03 4.81 -1.76
N CYS A 97 -1.35 3.67 -1.67
CA CYS A 97 -0.16 3.44 -0.86
C CYS A 97 1.08 3.44 -1.77
N SER A 98 2.05 4.27 -1.44
CA SER A 98 3.32 4.39 -2.16
C SER A 98 4.43 4.72 -1.18
N GLY A 99 5.67 4.81 -1.64
CA GLY A 99 6.75 5.27 -0.78
C GLY A 99 8.09 5.40 -1.48
N ASN A 100 9.05 5.87 -0.72
CA ASN A 100 10.45 5.92 -1.08
C ASN A 100 11.27 5.14 -0.05
N PHE A 101 12.46 4.68 -0.46
CA PHE A 101 13.43 4.07 0.43
C PHE A 101 14.81 4.65 0.19
N ARG A 102 15.67 4.54 1.20
CA ARG A 102 17.10 4.75 1.07
C ARG A 102 17.83 3.66 1.81
N ASP A 103 19.10 3.47 1.47
CA ASP A 103 19.91 2.49 2.15
C ASP A 103 20.19 2.96 3.59
N GLY A 104 19.92 2.10 4.56
CA GLY A 104 20.00 2.41 6.00
C GLY A 104 21.39 2.19 6.57
N ALA A 105 22.38 1.95 5.71
CA ALA A 105 23.79 1.90 6.06
C ALA A 105 24.25 3.33 6.36
N TYR A 106 24.22 3.71 7.63
CA TYR A 106 24.92 4.88 8.15
C TYR A 106 26.44 4.59 8.18
N TYR A 107 27.03 4.20 7.04
CA TYR A 107 28.47 4.21 6.87
C TYR A 107 28.83 5.60 6.36
N LYS A 108 29.25 6.45 7.30
CA LYS A 108 29.88 7.73 7.02
C LYS A 108 31.33 7.47 6.57
N ASP A 109 31.52 6.58 5.60
CA ASP A 109 32.81 6.41 4.96
C ASP A 109 32.95 7.51 3.91
N ALA A 110 33.83 8.48 4.15
CA ALA A 110 34.08 9.59 3.23
C ALA A 110 34.60 9.14 1.85
N ILE A 111 34.87 7.84 1.68
CA ILE A 111 35.41 7.21 0.47
C ILE A 111 34.29 6.56 -0.35
N PHE A 112 33.23 6.09 0.30
CA PHE A 112 32.07 5.47 -0.36
C PHE A 112 30.89 6.41 -0.18
N GLU A 113 30.66 7.27 -1.17
CA GLU A 113 29.39 7.97 -1.35
C GLU A 113 28.29 6.93 -1.64
N LEU A 114 27.87 6.19 -0.61
CA LEU A 114 26.67 5.37 -0.68
C LEU A 114 25.51 6.34 -0.85
N ASP A 115 24.93 6.32 -2.05
CA ASP A 115 23.83 7.16 -2.48
C ASP A 115 22.71 7.19 -1.42
N GLN A 116 22.68 8.28 -0.66
CA GLN A 116 21.69 8.52 0.41
C GLN A 116 20.37 9.06 -0.17
N THR A 117 20.22 9.07 -1.50
CA THR A 117 19.04 9.58 -2.17
C THR A 117 17.85 8.69 -1.91
N TRP A 118 16.72 9.33 -1.61
CA TRP A 118 15.43 8.63 -1.55
C TRP A 118 15.04 8.15 -2.95
N ARG A 119 14.89 6.83 -3.10
CA ARG A 119 14.48 6.18 -4.35
C ARG A 119 13.04 5.67 -4.23
N PRO A 120 12.24 5.73 -5.31
CA PRO A 120 10.88 5.20 -5.28
C PRO A 120 10.88 3.71 -4.99
N ILE A 121 9.95 3.27 -4.14
CA ILE A 121 9.69 1.85 -3.94
C ILE A 121 9.03 1.32 -5.20
N THR A 122 9.59 0.26 -5.78
CA THR A 122 9.05 -0.36 -6.99
C THR A 122 9.29 -1.86 -6.93
N ASN A 123 8.27 -2.64 -7.24
CA ASN A 123 8.40 -4.07 -7.41
C ASN A 123 9.25 -4.38 -8.64
N ARG A 124 10.54 -4.66 -8.44
CA ARG A 124 11.44 -5.08 -9.53
C ARG A 124 11.37 -6.57 -9.82
N GLY A 125 10.77 -7.37 -8.93
CA GLY A 125 10.74 -8.83 -9.01
C GLY A 125 12.08 -9.51 -8.75
N ILE A 126 13.11 -8.78 -8.27
CA ILE A 126 14.46 -9.30 -7.99
C ILE A 126 14.65 -9.38 -6.47
N LYS A 127 14.61 -10.59 -5.91
CA LYS A 127 14.50 -10.83 -4.45
C LYS A 127 15.72 -10.42 -3.59
N ILE A 128 16.85 -10.08 -4.21
CA ILE A 128 18.13 -9.90 -3.52
C ILE A 128 18.41 -8.42 -3.22
N GLU A 129 17.75 -7.50 -3.92
CA GLU A 129 18.04 -6.06 -3.83
C GLU A 129 17.32 -5.37 -2.67
N ASN A 130 17.88 -4.23 -2.21
CA ASN A 130 17.20 -3.34 -1.27
C ASN A 130 15.86 -2.81 -1.82
N SER A 131 15.71 -2.74 -3.15
CA SER A 131 14.44 -2.44 -3.82
C SER A 131 13.33 -3.44 -3.49
N TYR A 132 13.67 -4.73 -3.41
CA TYR A 132 12.74 -5.79 -3.03
C TYR A 132 12.41 -5.75 -1.53
N LYS A 133 13.41 -5.52 -0.66
CA LYS A 133 13.16 -5.30 0.77
C LYS A 133 12.25 -4.11 1.01
N ALA A 134 12.38 -3.05 0.20
CA ALA A 134 11.53 -1.88 0.28
C ALA A 134 10.09 -2.18 -0.12
N TRP A 135 9.90 -2.99 -1.17
CA TRP A 135 8.59 -3.49 -1.58
C TRP A 135 7.95 -4.37 -0.49
N GLU A 136 8.73 -5.28 0.12
CA GLU A 136 8.27 -6.09 1.26
C GLU A 136 7.85 -5.23 2.45
N GLY A 137 8.65 -4.24 2.82
CA GLY A 137 8.33 -3.34 3.93
C GLY A 137 7.07 -2.49 3.69
N LEU A 138 6.87 -2.01 2.45
CA LEU A 138 5.62 -1.37 2.05
C LEU A 138 4.43 -2.35 2.22
N LEU A 139 4.55 -3.58 1.71
CA LEU A 139 3.51 -4.59 1.85
C LEU A 139 3.20 -4.94 3.31
N GLU A 140 4.21 -5.04 4.17
CA GLU A 140 4.04 -5.35 5.59
C GLU A 140 3.21 -4.31 6.35
N VAL A 141 3.35 -3.03 6.00
CA VAL A 141 2.53 -1.96 6.57
C VAL A 141 1.13 -1.97 5.93
N VAL A 142 1.06 -2.07 4.60
CA VAL A 142 -0.19 -2.02 3.84
C VAL A 142 -1.13 -3.17 4.19
N LYS A 143 -0.62 -4.38 4.44
CA LYS A 143 -1.42 -5.56 4.83
C LYS A 143 -2.19 -5.38 6.14
N ARG A 144 -1.77 -4.44 6.99
CA ARG A 144 -2.44 -4.16 8.28
C ARG A 144 -3.68 -3.29 8.10
N ILE A 145 -3.77 -2.56 6.99
CA ILE A 145 -4.90 -1.69 6.69
C ILE A 145 -6.08 -2.57 6.24
N PRO A 146 -7.29 -2.40 6.79
CA PRO A 146 -8.47 -3.12 6.31
C PRO A 146 -8.80 -2.80 4.84
N TYR A 147 -8.96 -3.83 4.01
CA TYR A 147 -9.39 -3.70 2.62
C TYR A 147 -10.23 -4.90 2.18
N ASN A 148 -11.09 -4.69 1.19
CA ASN A 148 -11.90 -5.75 0.56
C ASN A 148 -11.25 -6.25 -0.73
N GLN A 149 -10.52 -5.36 -1.41
CA GLN A 149 -9.84 -5.67 -2.67
C GLN A 149 -8.53 -4.88 -2.74
N ILE A 150 -7.51 -5.52 -3.28
CA ILE A 150 -6.19 -4.94 -3.51
C ILE A 150 -5.92 -4.86 -5.02
N GLY A 151 -5.33 -3.76 -5.45
CA GLY A 151 -4.86 -3.52 -6.81
C GLY A 151 -3.41 -3.07 -6.82
N TYR A 152 -2.75 -3.25 -7.96
CA TYR A 152 -1.35 -2.91 -8.16
C TYR A 152 -1.23 -2.04 -9.42
N GLU A 153 -0.66 -0.84 -9.29
CA GLU A 153 -0.56 0.14 -10.37
C GLU A 153 0.89 0.61 -10.56
N THR A 154 1.21 1.01 -11.79
CA THR A 154 2.39 1.81 -12.12
C THR A 154 1.91 3.24 -12.41
N ARG A 155 2.48 4.22 -11.71
CA ARG A 155 2.18 5.64 -11.86
C ARG A 155 3.44 6.45 -12.09
#